data_AF-W2RI22-F1
#
_entry.id   AF-W2RI22-F1
#
_cell.length_a   1.000
_cell.length_b   1.000
_cell.length_c   1.000
_cell.angle_alpha   90.00
_cell.angle_beta   90.00
_cell.angle_gamma   90.00
#
_symmetry.space_group_name_H-M   'P 1'
#
loop_
_entity.id
_entity.type
_entity.pdbx_description
1 polymer ?
#
loop_
_entity_poly.entity_id
_entity_poly.type
_entity_poly.pdbx_seq_one_letter_code
_entity_poly.pdbx_strand_id
1 'polypeptide(L)'
;MEDVDWEGLARKVTEIKRNTVSARSRAVYKNSYGRFIAWIVINRPHLVSPAFGARLGDTTGLYIKQMRNLLKPLLGCDVTTPPLRFEALQTDEFGAWLLTLEKPDGSSLSYSALNTHRAGLFNLYRDYGLGIPATMEKELQTYFKVLKRERATAAARGEVRTKTGKDPLSFDLYSFFCGQLITHSSKDMIFART
;
A
#
# COMPACT_ATOMS: atom_id res chain seq x y z
N MET A 1 3.42 -41.12 -16.98
CA MET A 1 3.11 -40.22 -15.85
C MET A 1 4.44 -39.61 -15.49
N GLU A 2 4.65 -38.34 -15.84
CA GLU A 2 5.92 -37.66 -15.53
C GLU A 2 6.14 -37.67 -14.02
N ASP A 3 7.36 -38.02 -13.62
CA ASP A 3 7.78 -38.03 -12.22
C ASP A 3 7.73 -36.60 -11.68
N VAL A 4 6.89 -36.37 -10.68
CA VAL A 4 6.68 -35.03 -10.13
C VAL A 4 7.82 -34.73 -9.17
N ASP A 5 8.61 -33.69 -9.48
CA ASP A 5 9.68 -33.17 -8.62
C ASP A 5 9.11 -32.52 -7.34
N TRP A 6 8.81 -33.35 -6.36
CA TRP A 6 8.32 -32.95 -5.04
C TRP A 6 9.33 -32.10 -4.26
N GLU A 7 10.62 -32.28 -4.51
CA GLU A 7 11.68 -31.55 -3.82
C GLU A 7 11.80 -30.11 -4.35
N GLY A 8 11.71 -29.94 -5.67
CA GLY A 8 11.58 -28.64 -6.32
C GLY A 8 10.32 -27.90 -5.87
N LEU A 9 9.19 -28.61 -5.74
CA LEU A 9 7.95 -28.03 -5.20
C LEU A 9 8.11 -27.60 -3.73
N ALA A 10 8.72 -28.41 -2.88
CA ALA A 10 8.95 -28.08 -1.47
C ALA A 10 9.89 -26.87 -1.31
N ARG A 11 10.93 -26.77 -2.14
CA ARG A 11 11.84 -25.61 -2.19
C ARG A 11 11.09 -24.35 -2.61
N LYS A 12 10.25 -24.43 -3.63
CA LYS A 12 9.42 -23.32 -4.11
C LYS A 12 8.37 -22.90 -3.09
N VAL A 13 7.74 -23.85 -2.38
CA VAL A 13 6.84 -23.56 -1.25
C VAL A 13 7.59 -22.84 -0.14
N THR A 14 8.82 -23.26 0.17
CA THR A 14 9.66 -22.61 1.20
C THR A 14 10.07 -21.20 0.79
N GLU A 15 10.39 -20.97 -0.48
CA GLU A 15 10.68 -19.66 -1.04
C GLU A 15 9.45 -18.73 -1.02
N ILE A 16 8.29 -19.25 -1.42
CA ILE A 16 7.00 -18.54 -1.36
C ILE A 16 6.61 -18.24 0.10
N LYS A 17 6.83 -19.17 1.04
CA LYS A 17 6.62 -18.96 2.48
C LYS A 17 7.58 -17.92 3.05
N ARG A 18 8.84 -17.91 2.60
CA ARG A 18 9.80 -16.82 2.88
C ARG A 18 9.34 -15.49 2.30
N ASN A 19 8.40 -15.51 1.36
CA ASN A 19 7.57 -14.41 0.91
C ASN A 19 8.39 -13.13 0.77
N THR A 20 9.42 -13.22 -0.08
CA THR A 20 10.36 -12.14 -0.33
C THR A 20 9.61 -11.04 -1.08
N VAL A 21 8.89 -10.21 -0.32
CA VAL A 21 8.40 -8.93 -0.81
C VAL A 21 9.61 -8.24 -1.41
N SER A 22 9.50 -7.86 -2.70
CA SER A 22 10.61 -7.25 -3.42
C SER A 22 11.18 -6.07 -2.62
N ALA A 23 12.48 -5.76 -2.78
CA ALA A 23 13.08 -4.60 -2.11
C ALA A 23 12.28 -3.31 -2.37
N ARG A 24 11.74 -3.16 -3.58
CA ARG A 24 10.85 -2.06 -3.97
C ARG A 24 9.55 -2.05 -3.17
N SER A 25 8.84 -3.18 -3.12
CA SER A 25 7.59 -3.29 -2.37
C SER A 25 7.81 -3.11 -0.87
N ARG A 26 8.91 -3.63 -0.31
CA ARG A 26 9.31 -3.39 1.08
C ARG A 26 9.50 -1.90 1.34
N ALA A 27 10.24 -1.20 0.50
CA ALA A 27 10.42 0.24 0.63
C ALA A 27 9.08 1.01 0.60
N VAL A 28 8.15 0.61 -0.27
CA VAL A 28 6.80 1.19 -0.34
C VAL A 28 6.03 0.95 0.96
N TYR A 29 6.02 -0.28 1.48
CA TYR A 29 5.33 -0.62 2.73
C TYR A 29 5.96 0.07 3.94
N LYS A 30 7.29 0.10 4.04
CA LYS A 30 8.02 0.86 5.07
C LYS A 30 7.68 2.35 5.02
N ASN A 31 7.60 2.93 3.82
CA ASN A 31 7.19 4.33 3.67
C ASN A 31 5.75 4.54 4.16
N SER A 32 4.85 3.60 3.83
CA SER A 32 3.45 3.63 4.24
C SER A 32 3.29 3.54 5.74
N TYR A 33 3.73 2.45 6.38
CA TYR A 33 3.54 2.30 7.82
C TYR A 33 4.38 3.31 8.60
N GLY A 34 5.49 3.81 8.07
CA GLY A 34 6.25 4.92 8.67
C GLY A 34 5.44 6.22 8.73
N ARG A 35 4.59 6.50 7.72
CA ARG A 35 3.62 7.61 7.77
C ARG A 35 2.54 7.37 8.82
N PHE A 36 2.07 6.13 8.94
CA PHE A 36 1.08 5.75 9.94
C PHE A 36 1.63 5.93 11.36
N ILE A 37 2.82 5.39 11.65
CA ILE A 37 3.48 5.54 12.95
C ILE A 37 3.73 7.03 13.27
N ALA A 38 4.17 7.82 12.28
CA ALA A 38 4.32 9.26 12.47
C ALA A 38 3.01 9.94 12.91
N TRP A 39 1.89 9.55 12.30
CA TRP A 39 0.57 10.04 12.69
C TRP A 39 0.18 9.57 14.09
N ILE A 40 0.45 8.31 14.45
CA ILE A 40 0.18 7.76 15.79
C ILE A 40 0.97 8.51 16.86
N VAL A 41 2.28 8.76 16.65
CA VAL A 41 3.11 9.49 17.63
C VAL A 41 2.52 10.88 17.92
N ILE A 42 2.01 11.56 16.89
CA ILE A 42 1.46 12.92 17.02
C ILE A 42 0.04 12.89 17.63
N ASN A 43 -0.84 11.99 17.18
CA ASN A 43 -2.28 12.07 17.44
C ASN A 43 -2.79 11.05 18.47
N ARG A 44 -2.01 10.00 18.71
CA ARG A 44 -2.33 8.85 19.56
C ARG A 44 -1.10 8.35 20.33
N PRO A 45 -0.39 9.22 21.09
CA PRO A 45 0.87 8.86 21.73
C PRO A 45 0.77 7.68 22.71
N HIS A 46 -0.42 7.44 23.28
CA HIS A 46 -0.68 6.30 24.17
C HIS A 46 -0.55 4.92 23.49
N LEU A 47 -0.58 4.87 22.16
CA LEU A 47 -0.36 3.65 21.37
C LEU A 47 1.11 3.41 21.01
N VAL A 48 2.00 4.37 21.28
CA VAL A 48 3.44 4.19 21.10
C VAL A 48 3.97 3.30 22.23
N SER A 49 4.85 2.36 21.91
CA SER A 49 5.44 1.53 22.97
C SER A 49 6.37 2.40 23.85
N PRO A 50 6.42 2.18 25.17
CA PRO A 50 7.26 3.01 26.05
C PRO A 50 8.75 2.99 25.66
N ALA A 51 9.28 1.81 25.31
CA ALA A 51 10.69 1.65 24.91
C ALA A 51 11.01 2.39 23.60
N PHE A 52 10.08 2.38 22.63
CA PHE A 52 10.25 3.13 21.39
C PHE A 52 10.06 4.63 21.61
N GLY A 53 9.11 5.03 22.45
CA GLY A 53 8.87 6.42 22.85
C GLY A 53 10.11 7.05 23.50
N ALA A 54 10.79 6.32 24.39
CA ALA A 54 12.05 6.76 25.00
C ALA A 54 13.15 7.03 23.95
N ARG A 55 13.20 6.24 22.87
CA ARG A 55 14.15 6.42 21.75
C ARG A 55 13.81 7.60 20.85
N LEU A 56 12.53 7.98 20.77
CA LEU A 56 12.07 9.13 20.00
C LEU A 56 12.46 10.46 20.67
N GLY A 57 12.49 10.49 22.00
CA GLY A 57 12.73 11.70 22.77
C GLY A 57 11.53 12.66 22.71
N ASP A 58 11.80 13.96 22.89
CA ASP A 58 10.76 14.99 22.77
C ASP A 58 10.38 15.22 21.31
N THR A 59 9.11 14.98 21.01
CA THR A 59 8.53 15.16 19.67
C THR A 59 7.56 16.33 19.58
N THR A 60 7.48 17.15 20.64
CA THR A 60 6.55 18.27 20.73
C THR A 60 6.78 19.27 19.59
N GLY A 61 5.71 19.68 18.91
CA GLY A 61 5.78 20.65 17.81
C GLY A 61 6.32 20.12 16.48
N LEU A 62 6.70 18.84 16.38
CA LEU A 62 7.13 18.27 15.10
C LEU A 62 5.96 18.04 14.16
N TYR A 63 6.09 18.51 12.92
CA TYR A 63 5.16 18.18 11.84
C TYR A 63 5.41 16.76 11.30
N ILE A 64 4.41 16.16 10.65
CA ILE A 64 4.47 14.79 10.10
C ILE A 64 5.75 14.54 9.28
N LYS A 65 6.20 15.50 8.46
CA LYS A 65 7.40 15.34 7.64
C LYS A 65 8.67 15.20 8.49
N GLN A 66 8.81 16.01 9.54
CA GLN A 66 9.96 15.93 10.46
C GLN A 66 9.92 14.63 11.26
N MET A 67 8.75 14.26 11.77
CA MET A 67 8.53 13.00 12.48
C MET A 67 8.95 11.78 11.63
N ARG A 68 8.60 11.76 10.35
CA ARG A 68 8.99 10.67 9.44
C ARG A 68 10.51 10.55 9.25
N ASN A 69 11.21 11.68 9.21
CA ASN A 69 12.67 11.68 9.09
C ASN A 69 13.32 11.13 10.37
N LEU A 70 12.78 11.50 11.53
CA LEU A 70 13.20 10.98 12.83
C LEU A 70 12.95 9.48 12.96
N LEU A 71 11.80 8.99 12.48
CA LEU A 71 11.43 7.57 12.55
C LEU A 71 12.25 6.67 11.62
N LYS A 72 12.71 7.17 10.47
CA LYS A 72 13.34 6.37 9.43
C LYS A 72 14.51 5.49 9.93
N PRO A 73 15.48 5.99 10.72
CA PRO A 73 16.55 5.15 11.27
C PRO A 73 16.07 4.22 12.40
N LEU A 74 14.94 4.51 13.05
CA LEU A 74 14.44 3.75 14.20
C LEU A 74 13.60 2.52 13.80
N LEU A 75 13.03 2.51 12.58
CA LEU A 75 12.17 1.43 12.06
C LEU A 75 13.01 0.26 11.49
N GLY A 76 13.87 -0.30 12.34
CA GLY A 76 14.82 -1.36 12.03
C GLY A 76 14.26 -2.78 11.99
N CYS A 77 12.96 -2.98 12.23
CA CYS A 77 12.35 -4.32 12.38
C CYS A 77 12.89 -5.11 13.58
N ASP A 78 13.29 -4.40 14.64
CA ASP A 78 13.67 -5.02 15.92
C ASP A 78 12.41 -5.44 16.68
N VAL A 79 12.16 -6.75 16.72
CA VAL A 79 11.00 -7.36 17.39
C VAL A 79 10.99 -7.08 18.89
N THR A 80 12.14 -6.83 19.51
CA THR A 80 12.25 -6.57 20.94
C THR A 80 11.86 -5.14 21.32
N THR A 81 11.90 -4.22 20.35
CA THR A 81 11.52 -2.81 20.53
C THR A 81 10.48 -2.36 19.50
N PRO A 82 9.26 -2.94 19.52
CA PRO A 82 8.23 -2.61 18.56
C PRO A 82 7.83 -1.13 18.68
N PRO A 83 7.48 -0.45 17.58
CA PRO A 83 7.15 0.97 17.61
C PRO A 83 5.81 1.27 18.28
N LEU A 84 4.89 0.30 18.24
CA LEU A 84 3.52 0.43 18.70
C LEU A 84 3.19 -0.67 19.70
N ARG A 85 2.21 -0.38 20.55
CA ARG A 85 1.50 -1.37 21.37
C ARG A 85 0.47 -2.09 20.51
N PHE A 86 0.92 -3.14 19.81
CA PHE A 86 0.12 -3.87 18.83
C PHE A 86 -1.16 -4.47 19.42
N GLU A 87 -1.13 -4.85 20.70
CA GLU A 87 -2.28 -5.36 21.44
C GLU A 87 -3.40 -4.33 21.68
N ALA A 88 -3.04 -3.04 21.72
CA ALA A 88 -3.99 -1.95 21.92
C ALA A 88 -4.46 -1.34 20.59
N LEU A 89 -3.77 -1.60 19.48
CA LEU A 89 -4.05 -1.02 18.19
C LEU A 89 -5.37 -1.54 17.61
N GLN A 90 -6.33 -0.66 17.37
CA GLN A 90 -7.64 -0.99 16.79
C GLN A 90 -7.73 -0.63 15.30
N THR A 91 -8.68 -1.24 14.59
CA THR A 91 -8.94 -0.96 13.17
C THR A 91 -9.31 0.51 12.93
N ASP A 92 -10.04 1.11 13.87
CA ASP A 92 -10.52 2.48 13.78
C ASP A 92 -9.38 3.50 13.74
N GLU A 93 -8.27 3.24 14.44
CA GLU A 93 -7.09 4.12 14.41
C GLU A 93 -6.45 4.13 13.02
N PHE A 94 -6.43 2.97 12.36
CA PHE A 94 -5.96 2.88 10.99
C PHE A 94 -6.94 3.57 10.02
N GLY A 95 -8.25 3.36 10.20
CA GLY A 95 -9.29 4.02 9.41
C GLY A 95 -9.25 5.54 9.52
N ALA A 96 -9.13 6.06 10.74
CA ALA A 96 -9.01 7.49 11.02
C ALA A 96 -7.79 8.09 10.32
N TRP A 97 -6.63 7.44 10.42
CA TRP A 97 -5.44 7.87 9.70
C TRP A 97 -5.66 7.90 8.18
N LEU A 98 -6.27 6.87 7.59
CA LEU A 98 -6.53 6.84 6.15
C LEU A 98 -7.38 8.03 5.68
N LEU A 99 -8.33 8.47 6.51
CA LEU A 99 -9.18 9.64 6.22
C LEU A 99 -8.44 10.98 6.29
N THR A 100 -7.29 11.03 6.98
CA THR A 100 -6.41 12.21 6.97
C THR A 100 -5.50 12.30 5.75
N LEU A 101 -5.49 11.28 4.87
CA LEU A 101 -4.59 11.23 3.74
C LEU A 101 -5.16 11.92 2.50
N GLU A 102 -4.48 12.98 2.08
CA GLU A 102 -4.80 13.74 0.88
C GLU A 102 -3.61 13.78 -0.09
N LYS A 103 -3.92 14.03 -1.35
CA LYS A 103 -2.93 14.39 -2.38
C LYS A 103 -2.52 15.86 -2.22
N PRO A 104 -1.42 16.30 -2.88
CA PRO A 104 -1.02 17.71 -2.84
C PRO A 104 -2.07 18.70 -3.35
N ASP A 105 -2.99 18.24 -4.20
CA ASP A 105 -4.12 19.02 -4.72
C ASP A 105 -5.34 19.04 -3.78
N GLY A 106 -5.22 18.49 -2.56
CA GLY A 106 -6.31 18.36 -1.58
C GLY A 106 -7.31 17.26 -1.89
N SER A 107 -7.15 16.53 -3.01
CA SER A 107 -8.06 15.44 -3.35
C SER A 107 -7.77 14.17 -2.54
N SER A 108 -8.81 13.37 -2.33
CA SER A 108 -8.66 12.07 -1.65
C SER A 108 -7.78 11.10 -2.44
N LEU A 109 -7.09 10.20 -1.72
CA LEU A 109 -6.32 9.12 -2.33
C LEU A 109 -7.19 8.18 -3.17
N SER A 110 -6.62 7.52 -4.17
CA SER A 110 -7.32 6.46 -4.93
C SER A 110 -7.51 5.18 -4.10
N TYR A 111 -8.44 4.31 -4.50
CA TYR A 111 -8.64 3.02 -3.80
C TYR A 111 -7.38 2.15 -3.82
N SER A 112 -6.64 2.17 -4.93
CA SER A 112 -5.37 1.46 -5.08
C SER A 112 -4.30 1.99 -4.11
N ALA A 113 -4.22 3.31 -3.92
CA ALA A 113 -3.32 3.92 -2.96
C ALA A 113 -3.68 3.52 -1.51
N LEU A 114 -4.97 3.54 -1.16
CA LEU A 114 -5.43 3.06 0.15
C LEU A 114 -5.14 1.57 0.38
N ASN A 115 -5.29 0.73 -0.65
CA ASN A 115 -4.97 -0.69 -0.55
C ASN A 115 -3.45 -0.92 -0.36
N THR A 116 -2.62 -0.04 -0.92
CA THR A 116 -1.17 -0.05 -0.64
C THR A 116 -0.90 0.26 0.83
N HIS A 117 -1.65 1.18 1.43
CA HIS A 117 -1.55 1.47 2.85
C HIS A 117 -1.97 0.28 3.71
N ARG A 118 -3.07 -0.40 3.33
CA ARG A 118 -3.49 -1.66 3.97
C ARG A 118 -2.38 -2.70 3.94
N ALA A 119 -1.78 -2.96 2.77
CA ALA A 119 -0.64 -3.88 2.67
C ALA A 119 0.55 -3.43 3.55
N GLY A 120 0.77 -2.12 3.67
CA GLY A 120 1.73 -1.54 4.60
C GLY A 120 1.47 -1.90 6.06
N LEU A 121 0.21 -1.91 6.51
CA LEU A 121 -0.16 -2.35 7.87
C LEU A 121 0.13 -3.84 8.08
N PHE A 122 -0.24 -4.70 7.13
CA PHE A 122 0.09 -6.14 7.21
C PHE A 122 1.61 -6.36 7.28
N ASN A 123 2.36 -5.59 6.49
CA ASN A 123 3.81 -5.67 6.53
C ASN A 123 4.39 -5.12 7.84
N LEU A 124 3.74 -4.15 8.49
CA LEU A 124 4.16 -3.67 9.80
C LEU A 124 4.10 -4.80 10.83
N TYR A 125 2.96 -5.48 10.96
CA TYR A 125 2.84 -6.63 11.86
C TYR A 125 3.90 -7.70 11.55
N ARG A 126 4.05 -8.04 10.26
CA ARG A 126 5.03 -9.03 9.81
C ARG A 126 6.48 -8.66 10.13
N ASP A 127 6.85 -7.39 9.91
CA ASP A 127 8.20 -6.89 10.15
C ASP A 127 8.58 -6.93 11.65
N TYR A 128 7.58 -6.98 12.55
CA TYR A 128 7.78 -7.16 14.00
C TYR A 128 7.38 -8.57 14.48
N GLY A 129 7.31 -9.56 13.58
CA GLY A 129 7.09 -10.96 13.95
C GLY A 129 5.68 -11.29 14.45
N LEU A 130 4.70 -10.41 14.19
CA LEU A 130 3.32 -10.56 14.63
C LEU A 130 2.39 -10.93 13.46
N GLY A 131 1.35 -11.69 13.76
CA GLY A 131 0.19 -11.84 12.90
C GLY A 131 -0.82 -10.73 13.16
N ILE A 132 -1.55 -10.29 12.13
CA ILE A 132 -2.71 -9.42 12.36
C ILE A 132 -3.78 -10.22 13.11
N PRO A 133 -4.43 -9.64 14.15
CA PRO A 133 -5.56 -10.28 14.81
C PRO A 133 -6.70 -10.58 13.84
N ALA A 134 -7.31 -11.76 13.95
CA ALA A 134 -8.39 -12.19 13.03
C ALA A 134 -9.61 -11.24 13.04
N THR A 135 -9.90 -10.63 14.19
CA THR A 135 -10.95 -9.61 14.35
C THR A 135 -10.63 -8.36 13.52
N MET A 136 -9.44 -7.80 13.70
CA MET A 136 -8.96 -6.66 12.91
C MET A 136 -8.90 -6.98 11.41
N GLU A 137 -8.48 -8.19 11.03
CA GLU A 137 -8.47 -8.58 9.62
C GLU A 137 -9.88 -8.54 9.01
N LYS A 138 -10.87 -9.10 9.70
CA LYS A 138 -12.28 -9.12 9.27
C LYS A 138 -12.87 -7.72 9.19
N GLU A 139 -12.55 -6.86 10.16
CA GLU A 139 -12.97 -5.47 10.18
C GLU A 139 -12.35 -4.69 9.01
N LEU A 140 -11.05 -4.83 8.77
CA LEU A 140 -10.36 -4.22 7.62
C LEU A 140 -10.94 -4.71 6.28
N GLN A 141 -11.25 -6.00 6.16
CA GLN A 141 -11.92 -6.53 4.96
C GLN A 141 -13.28 -5.86 4.74
N THR A 142 -14.08 -5.72 5.80
CA THR A 142 -15.41 -5.09 5.75
C THR A 142 -15.30 -3.60 5.42
N TYR A 143 -14.42 -2.88 6.10
CA TYR A 143 -14.14 -1.46 5.90
C TYR A 143 -13.75 -1.18 4.44
N PHE A 144 -12.77 -1.90 3.90
CA PHE A 144 -12.32 -1.70 2.52
C PHE A 144 -13.37 -2.12 1.47
N LYS A 145 -14.30 -3.02 1.82
CA LYS A 145 -15.43 -3.38 0.96
C LYS A 145 -16.46 -2.26 0.91
N VAL A 146 -16.80 -1.66 2.06
CA VAL A 146 -17.71 -0.50 2.14
C VAL A 146 -17.10 0.69 1.41
N LEU A 147 -15.84 1.01 1.67
CA LEU A 147 -15.14 2.13 1.04
C LEU A 147 -15.08 2.01 -0.49
N LYS A 148 -14.92 0.80 -1.02
CA LYS A 148 -14.98 0.54 -2.47
C LYS A 148 -16.37 0.84 -3.04
N ARG A 149 -17.43 0.45 -2.32
CA ARG A 149 -18.82 0.68 -2.72
C ARG A 149 -19.18 2.16 -2.67
N GLU A 150 -18.86 2.85 -1.58
CA GLU A 150 -19.11 4.30 -1.44
C GLU A 150 -18.47 5.09 -2.59
N ARG A 151 -17.23 4.76 -2.95
CA ARG A 151 -16.55 5.40 -4.08
C ARG A 151 -17.20 5.09 -5.42
N ALA A 152 -17.66 3.86 -5.63
CA ALA A 152 -18.40 3.51 -6.84
C ALA A 152 -19.73 4.29 -6.92
N THR A 153 -20.43 4.44 -5.81
CA THR A 153 -21.66 5.24 -5.72
C THR A 153 -21.39 6.72 -5.97
N ALA A 154 -20.36 7.31 -5.36
CA ALA A 154 -19.99 8.71 -5.57
C ALA A 154 -19.56 8.98 -7.03
N ALA A 155 -18.86 8.03 -7.65
CA ALA A 155 -18.53 8.11 -9.07
C ALA A 155 -19.78 8.03 -9.97
N ALA A 156 -20.73 7.14 -9.65
CA ALA A 156 -22.00 7.04 -10.38
C ALA A 156 -22.87 8.30 -10.25
N ARG A 157 -22.77 9.02 -9.12
CA ARG A 157 -23.43 10.32 -8.90
C ARG A 157 -22.71 11.51 -9.54
N GLY A 158 -21.51 11.30 -10.11
CA GLY A 158 -20.69 12.36 -10.69
C GLY A 158 -19.97 13.25 -9.68
N GLU A 159 -20.01 12.92 -8.38
CA GLU A 159 -19.39 13.68 -7.29
C GLU A 159 -17.86 13.56 -7.28
N VAL A 160 -17.33 12.46 -7.84
CA VAL A 160 -15.89 12.24 -7.99
C VAL A 160 -15.54 12.21 -9.46
N ARG A 161 -14.77 13.21 -9.93
CA ARG A 161 -14.17 13.25 -11.26
C ARG A 161 -13.14 12.11 -11.41
N THR A 162 -13.64 10.92 -11.63
CA THR A 162 -12.81 9.73 -11.80
C THR A 162 -12.53 9.62 -13.30
N LYS A 163 -11.35 10.07 -13.75
CA LYS A 163 -10.82 9.60 -15.04
C LYS A 163 -10.60 8.10 -14.89
N THR A 164 -11.60 7.32 -15.27
CA THR A 164 -11.55 5.86 -15.23
C THR A 164 -11.11 5.38 -16.61
N GLY A 165 -9.92 4.81 -16.71
CA GLY A 165 -9.31 4.39 -17.98
C GLY A 165 -8.02 5.14 -18.31
N LYS A 166 -7.28 4.63 -19.29
CA LYS A 166 -6.27 5.43 -20.00
C LYS A 166 -7.02 6.48 -20.81
N ASP A 167 -6.42 7.63 -21.03
CA ASP A 167 -6.99 8.60 -21.95
C ASP A 167 -7.27 7.90 -23.29
N PRO A 168 -8.47 8.08 -23.87
CA PRO A 168 -8.76 7.51 -25.18
C PRO A 168 -7.68 8.00 -26.13
N LEU A 169 -7.09 7.08 -26.87
CA LEU A 169 -6.17 7.41 -27.95
C LEU A 169 -6.91 8.39 -28.85
N SER A 170 -6.38 9.60 -29.06
CA SER A 170 -7.05 10.55 -29.94
C SER A 170 -7.19 9.94 -31.32
N PHE A 171 -8.28 10.27 -32.02
CA PHE A 171 -8.49 9.76 -33.37
C PHE A 171 -7.32 10.12 -34.30
N ASP A 172 -6.74 11.31 -34.13
CA ASP A 172 -5.57 11.74 -34.90
C ASP A 172 -4.35 10.86 -34.62
N LEU A 173 -4.10 10.51 -33.36
CA LEU A 173 -2.98 9.66 -32.98
C LEU A 173 -3.21 8.20 -33.41
N TYR A 174 -4.45 7.72 -33.32
CA TYR A 174 -4.86 6.42 -33.86
C TYR A 174 -4.66 6.36 -35.38
N SER A 175 -5.16 7.35 -36.11
CA SER A 175 -5.04 7.48 -37.56
C SER A 175 -3.58 7.57 -37.99
N PHE A 176 -2.77 8.35 -37.27
CA PHE A 176 -1.32 8.44 -37.49
C PHE A 176 -0.65 7.07 -37.35
N PHE A 177 -0.92 6.33 -36.26
CA PHE A 177 -0.34 5.00 -36.08
C PHE A 177 -0.81 4.01 -37.15
N CYS A 178 -2.09 4.00 -37.50
CA CYS A 178 -2.61 3.16 -38.58
C CYS A 178 -1.92 3.47 -39.91
N GLY A 179 -1.74 4.75 -40.25
CA GLY A 179 -1.03 5.17 -41.47
C GLY A 179 0.43 4.71 -41.50
N GLN A 180 1.16 4.87 -40.39
CA GLN A 180 2.54 4.42 -40.28
C GLN A 180 2.69 2.89 -40.30
N LEU A 181 1.73 2.17 -39.72
CA LEU A 181 1.74 0.70 -39.68
C LEU A 181 1.39 0.08 -41.03
N ILE A 182 0.58 0.76 -41.85
CA ILE A 182 0.26 0.33 -43.22
C ILE A 182 1.45 0.54 -44.17
N THR A 183 2.25 1.59 -43.99
CA THR A 183 3.37 1.92 -44.88
C THR A 183 4.66 1.17 -44.53
N HIS A 184 4.77 0.59 -43.33
CA HIS A 184 5.97 -0.12 -42.90
C HIS A 184 6.00 -1.57 -43.38
N SER A 185 7.08 -1.97 -44.06
CA SER A 185 7.28 -3.33 -44.60
C SER A 185 7.77 -4.36 -43.57
N SER A 186 7.84 -3.99 -42.28
CA SER A 186 8.35 -4.86 -41.21
C SER A 186 7.31 -5.88 -40.77
N LYS A 187 7.71 -7.14 -40.61
CA LYS A 187 6.83 -8.25 -40.20
C LYS A 187 6.21 -8.06 -38.82
N ASP A 188 6.86 -7.29 -37.93
CA ASP A 188 6.39 -7.04 -36.56
C ASP A 188 5.29 -5.96 -36.49
N MET A 189 5.01 -5.27 -37.61
CA MET A 189 4.10 -4.13 -37.71
C MET A 189 2.84 -4.44 -38.53
N ILE A 190 2.69 -5.68 -39.00
CA ILE A 190 1.55 -6.14 -39.79
C ILE A 190 0.42 -6.45 -38.81
N PHE A 191 -0.65 -5.64 -38.82
CA PHE A 191 -1.91 -6.01 -38.17
C PHE A 191 -2.34 -7.37 -38.69
N ALA A 192 -2.33 -8.36 -37.79
CA ALA A 192 -2.75 -9.75 -37.95
C ALA A 192 -3.30 -10.14 -39.34
N ARG A 193 -2.59 -11.03 -40.05
CA ARG A 193 -3.15 -11.74 -41.19
C ARG A 193 -4.40 -12.49 -40.72
N THR A 194 -5.57 -12.11 -41.25
CA THR A 194 -6.78 -12.96 -41.28
C THR A 194 -6.52 -14.22 -42.08
#